data_AF-A0A2K2D8T7-F1
#
_entry.id   AF-A0A2K2D8T7-F1
#
_cell.length_a   1.000
_cell.length_b   1.000
_cell.length_c   1.000
_cell.angle_alpha   90.00
_cell.angle_beta   90.00
_cell.angle_gamma   90.00
#
_symmetry.space_group_name_H-M   'P 1'
#
loop_
_entity.id
_entity.type
_entity.pdbx_description
1 polymer ?
#
loop_
_entity_poly.entity_id
_entity_poly.type
_entity_poly.pdbx_seq_one_letter_code
_entity_poly.pdbx_strand_id
1 'polypeptide(L)'
;MELLTWTELPGLDGRIIFVARRCSRCFDLIDFPGGQDGVYYLDDRTTMTRTPRPYLCSDNGVWSPHQTIRRWFWYRGSSTTSSPMWFLP
;
A
#
# COMPACT_ATOMS: atom_id res chain seq x y z
N MET A 1 2.32 31.30 -18.82
CA MET A 1 2.55 30.45 -17.64
C MET A 1 1.31 29.59 -17.49
N GLU A 2 1.40 28.30 -17.79
CA GLU A 2 0.31 27.36 -17.48
C GLU A 2 0.36 27.06 -15.99
N LEU A 3 -0.76 27.29 -15.29
CA LEU A 3 -0.92 26.91 -13.90
C LEU A 3 -1.25 25.43 -13.87
N LEU A 4 -0.36 24.63 -13.29
CA LEU A 4 -0.63 23.21 -13.02
C LEU A 4 -1.66 23.14 -11.89
N THR A 5 -2.82 22.56 -12.19
CA THR A 5 -3.89 22.30 -11.21
C THR A 5 -3.94 20.81 -10.89
N TRP A 6 -4.13 20.49 -9.61
CA TRP A 6 -4.42 19.11 -9.21
C TRP A 6 -5.90 18.84 -9.43
N THR A 7 -6.21 17.74 -10.12
CA THR A 7 -7.57 17.24 -10.26
C THR A 7 -7.70 15.96 -9.44
N GLU A 8 -8.68 15.93 -8.55
CA GLU A 8 -9.00 14.71 -7.79
C GLU A 8 -9.60 13.65 -8.71
N LEU A 9 -9.12 12.42 -8.60
CA LEU A 9 -9.66 11.29 -9.35
C LEU A 9 -10.71 10.58 -8.49
N PRO A 10 -11.89 10.24 -9.05
CA PRO A 10 -12.97 9.61 -8.29
C PRO A 10 -12.65 8.17 -7.84
N GLY A 11 -11.62 7.56 -8.42
CA GLY A 11 -11.13 6.23 -8.07
C GLY A 11 -9.91 5.85 -8.89
N LEU A 12 -9.47 4.59 -8.74
CA LEU A 12 -8.28 4.09 -9.45
C LEU A 12 -8.60 3.32 -10.73
N ASP A 13 -9.87 3.25 -11.14
CA ASP A 13 -10.32 2.57 -12.37
C ASP A 13 -9.88 1.11 -12.42
N GLY A 14 -10.19 0.37 -11.35
CA GLY A 14 -9.81 -1.04 -11.24
C GLY A 14 -8.31 -1.27 -11.12
N ARG A 15 -7.52 -0.29 -10.67
CA ARG A 15 -6.08 -0.46 -10.40
C ARG A 15 -5.79 -0.55 -8.91
N ILE A 16 -4.73 -1.30 -8.60
CA ILE A 16 -4.11 -1.38 -7.29
C ILE A 16 -2.76 -0.70 -7.37
N ILE A 17 -2.53 0.30 -6.50
CA ILE A 17 -1.24 0.98 -6.40
C ILE A 17 -0.58 0.55 -5.10
N PHE A 18 0.55 -0.15 -5.19
CA PHE A 18 1.40 -0.42 -4.04
C PHE A 18 2.42 0.70 -3.87
N VAL A 19 2.48 1.27 -2.67
CA VAL A 19 3.42 2.30 -2.28
C VAL A 19 4.25 1.79 -1.11
N ALA A 20 5.52 1.57 -1.38
CA ALA A 20 6.51 1.24 -0.36
C ALA A 20 7.83 1.93 -0.67
N ARG A 21 8.67 2.05 0.35
CA ARG A 21 10.01 2.62 0.19
C ARG A 21 10.77 1.87 -0.92
N ARG A 22 11.17 2.61 -1.97
CA ARG A 22 11.97 2.14 -3.12
C ARG A 22 11.29 1.12 -4.04
N CYS A 23 10.01 0.81 -3.85
CA CYS A 23 9.27 -0.10 -4.72
C CYS A 23 7.80 0.31 -4.75
N SER A 24 7.46 1.25 -5.62
CA SER A 24 6.06 1.51 -5.96
C SER A 24 5.72 0.75 -7.24
N ARG A 25 4.55 0.11 -7.26
CA ARG A 25 4.06 -0.64 -8.43
C ARG A 25 2.56 -0.42 -8.62
N CYS A 26 2.12 -0.54 -9.86
CA CYS A 26 0.71 -0.48 -10.23
C CYS A 26 0.34 -1.81 -10.90
N PHE A 27 -0.83 -2.33 -10.57
CA PHE A 27 -1.37 -3.56 -11.15
C PHE A 27 -2.85 -3.39 -11.47
N ASP A 28 -3.36 -4.26 -12.34
CA ASP A 28 -4.79 -4.37 -12.59
C ASP A 28 -5.44 -5.24 -11.50
N LEU A 29 -6.60 -4.79 -10.98
CA LEU A 29 -7.36 -5.48 -9.95
C LEU A 29 -7.78 -6.89 -10.37
N ILE A 30 -7.95 -7.12 -11.67
CA ILE A 30 -8.30 -8.43 -12.21
C ILE A 30 -7.26 -9.52 -11.92
N ASP A 31 -5.99 -9.12 -11.76
CA ASP A 31 -4.89 -10.03 -11.42
C ASP A 31 -4.90 -10.41 -9.93
N PHE A 32 -5.67 -9.71 -9.09
CA PHE A 32 -5.72 -9.87 -7.64
C PHE A 32 -7.13 -10.24 -7.16
N PRO A 33 -7.58 -11.50 -7.36
CA PRO A 33 -8.90 -11.94 -6.93
C PRO A 33 -9.07 -11.79 -5.41
N GLY A 34 -10.13 -11.07 -5.01
CA GLY A 34 -10.40 -10.72 -3.61
C GLY A 34 -9.70 -9.44 -3.11
N GLY A 35 -8.93 -8.78 -3.97
CA GLY A 35 -8.48 -7.41 -3.77
C GLY A 35 -9.60 -6.38 -3.95
N GLN A 36 -9.29 -5.13 -3.66
CA GLN A 36 -10.15 -3.98 -3.95
C GLN A 36 -9.31 -2.89 -4.61
N ASP A 37 -9.94 -1.98 -5.34
CA ASP A 37 -9.25 -0.79 -5.85
C ASP A 37 -8.76 0.07 -4.67
N GLY A 38 -7.51 0.51 -4.76
CA GLY A 38 -6.93 1.28 -3.67
C GLY A 38 -5.42 1.44 -3.71
N VAL A 39 -4.94 2.28 -2.81
CA VAL A 39 -3.52 2.48 -2.53
C VAL A 39 -3.14 1.62 -1.35
N TYR A 40 -2.41 0.55 -1.62
CA TYR A 40 -1.86 -0.37 -0.64
C TYR A 40 -0.50 0.17 -0.22
N TYR A 41 -0.31 0.41 1.08
CA TYR A 41 0.90 1.04 1.58
C TYR A 41 1.55 0.23 2.70
N LEU A 42 2.87 0.36 2.79
CA LEU A 42 3.67 -0.11 3.92
C LEU A 42 4.13 1.11 4.73
N ASP A 43 3.56 1.29 5.91
CA ASP A 43 4.03 2.23 6.94
C ASP A 43 5.24 1.62 7.65
N ASP A 44 6.40 1.62 6.99
CA ASP A 44 7.63 1.06 7.54
C ASP A 44 8.18 1.86 8.73
N ARG A 45 7.59 3.02 9.04
CA ARG A 45 7.98 3.98 10.10
C ARG A 45 9.50 4.23 10.16
N THR A 46 10.20 4.07 9.04
CA THR A 46 11.67 4.16 9.00
C THR A 46 12.19 5.58 8.88
N THR A 47 11.34 6.60 9.07
CA THR A 47 11.72 8.00 8.90
C THR A 47 12.77 8.49 9.91
N MET A 48 13.09 7.72 10.98
CA MET A 48 14.09 8.14 11.99
C MET A 48 15.18 7.13 12.33
N THR A 49 15.00 5.82 12.15
CA THR A 49 15.99 4.83 12.60
C THR A 49 16.59 4.05 11.43
N ARG A 50 17.91 4.14 11.28
CA ARG A 50 18.72 3.30 10.37
C ARG A 50 18.77 1.83 10.79
N THR A 51 18.06 1.45 11.86
CA THR A 51 18.04 0.09 12.36
C THR A 51 17.10 -0.75 11.49
N PRO A 52 17.59 -1.83 10.87
CA PRO A 52 16.72 -2.79 10.22
C PRO A 52 15.69 -3.28 11.23
N ARG A 53 14.41 -3.04 10.96
CA ARG A 53 13.32 -3.63 11.74
C ARG A 53 12.57 -4.63 10.86
N PRO A 54 12.06 -5.73 11.42
CA PRO A 54 11.17 -6.63 10.71
C PRO A 54 9.94 -5.88 10.18
N TYR A 55 9.50 -6.22 8.97
CA TYR A 55 8.22 -5.79 8.42
C TYR A 55 7.09 -6.45 9.20
N LEU A 56 6.25 -5.65 9.87
CA LEU A 56 5.09 -6.15 10.60
C LEU A 56 3.88 -6.20 9.67
N CYS A 57 3.00 -7.19 9.85
CA CYS A 57 1.72 -7.20 9.15
C CYS A 57 0.92 -5.91 9.42
N SER A 58 0.94 -5.41 10.66
CA SER A 58 0.25 -4.20 11.09
C SER A 58 0.76 -2.90 10.48
N ASP A 59 1.91 -2.93 9.82
CA ASP A 59 2.44 -1.78 9.07
C ASP A 59 1.75 -1.62 7.72
N ASN A 60 1.04 -2.65 7.25
CA ASN A 60 0.32 -2.60 6.00
C ASN A 60 -1.03 -1.94 6.15
N GLY A 61 -1.42 -1.19 5.14
CA GLY A 61 -2.77 -0.69 5.04
C GLY A 61 -3.21 -0.47 3.61
N VAL A 62 -4.50 -0.15 3.49
CA VAL A 62 -5.13 0.24 2.24
C VAL A 62 -5.85 1.55 2.46
N TRP A 63 -5.64 2.48 1.55
CA TRP A 63 -6.54 3.59 1.32
C TRP A 63 -7.42 3.23 0.12
N SER A 64 -8.72 3.45 0.24
CA SER A 64 -9.64 3.30 -0.88
C SER A 64 -10.57 4.52 -0.92
N PRO A 65 -11.10 4.91 -2.08
CA PRO A 65 -12.00 6.06 -2.20
C PRO A 65 -13.21 5.99 -1.24
N HIS A 66 -13.64 4.77 -0.90
CA HIS A 66 -14.80 4.50 -0.06
C HIS A 66 -14.47 4.27 1.44
N GLN A 67 -13.20 4.15 1.82
CA GLN A 67 -12.81 3.86 3.20
C GLN A 67 -11.62 4.72 3.64
N THR A 68 -11.81 5.48 4.72
CA THR A 68 -10.78 6.24 5.43
C THR A 68 -9.75 5.28 6.03
N ILE A 69 -8.68 4.98 5.28
CA ILE A 69 -7.44 4.30 5.67
C ILE A 69 -7.62 3.13 6.67
N ARG A 70 -7.49 1.90 6.18
CA ARG A 70 -7.54 0.70 7.04
C ARG A 70 -6.17 0.07 7.15
N ARG A 71 -5.70 -0.19 8.37
CA ARG A 71 -4.58 -1.13 8.58
C ARG A 71 -5.08 -2.55 8.35
N TRP A 72 -4.43 -3.27 7.44
CA TRP A 72 -4.83 -4.61 7.04
C TRP A 72 -4.03 -5.64 7.85
N PHE A 73 -4.69 -6.72 8.27
CA PHE A 73 -4.16 -7.88 8.98
C PHE A 73 -3.79 -7.64 10.45
N TRP A 74 -4.65 -8.12 11.36
CA TRP A 74 -4.33 -8.28 12.76
C TRP A 74 -3.26 -9.37 12.93
N TYR A 75 -2.17 -9.02 13.62
CA TYR A 75 -1.13 -9.89 14.19
C TYR A 75 -0.86 -11.20 13.43
N ARG A 76 -0.55 -11.10 12.13
CA ARG A 76 0.20 -12.16 11.45
C ARG A 76 1.68 -11.76 11.49
N GLY A 77 2.57 -12.75 11.54
CA GLY A 77 3.97 -12.59 11.98
C GLY A 77 4.80 -11.50 11.29
N SER A 78 5.97 -11.24 11.86
CA SER A 78 6.95 -10.33 11.27
C SER A 78 7.80 -11.04 10.20
N SER A 79 8.27 -10.28 9.21
CA SER A 79 9.19 -10.78 8.19
C SER A 79 10.44 -9.91 8.15
N THR A 80 11.62 -10.52 8.07
CA THR A 80 12.90 -9.79 7.96
C THR A 80 13.29 -9.48 6.51
N THR A 81 12.58 -10.05 5.53
CA THR A 81 12.97 -9.99 4.11
C THR A 81 12.04 -9.09 3.28
N SER A 82 10.73 -9.20 3.47
CA SER A 82 9.73 -8.46 2.69
C SER A 82 8.44 -8.24 3.48
N SER A 83 7.68 -7.20 3.13
CA SER A 83 6.33 -7.02 3.68
C SER A 83 5.39 -8.19 3.36
N PRO A 84 4.54 -8.63 4.30
CA PRO A 84 3.57 -9.68 4.06
C PRO A 84 2.51 -9.33 2.99
N MET A 85 2.33 -8.04 2.63
CA MET A 85 1.46 -7.67 1.49
C MET A 85 2.01 -8.05 0.12
N TRP A 86 3.31 -8.29 -0.02
CA TRP A 86 3.87 -8.76 -1.30
C TRP A 86 3.45 -10.20 -1.65
N PHE A 87 2.69 -10.87 -0.78
CA PHE A 87 2.15 -12.22 -0.98
C PHE A 87 0.63 -12.25 -1.14
N LEU A 88 -0.04 -11.11 -1.37
CA LEU A 88 -1.31 -11.17 -2.11
C LEU A 88 -0.99 -11.92 -3.42
N PRO A 89 -1.82 -12.91 -3.82
CA PRO A 89 -1.51 -13.81 -4.93
C PRO A 89 -1.05 -13.07 -6.18
#